data_AF-A0A9W9LLT8-F1
#
_entry.id   AF-A0A9W9LLT8-F1
#
_cell.length_a   1.000
_cell.length_b   1.000
_cell.length_c   1.000
_cell.angle_alpha   90.00
_cell.angle_beta   90.00
_cell.angle_gamma   90.00
#
_symmetry.space_group_name_H-M   'P 1'
#
loop_
_entity.id
_entity.type
_entity.pdbx_description
1 polymer ?
#
loop_
_entity_poly.entity_id
_entity_poly.type
_entity_poly.pdbx_seq_one_letter_code
_entity_poly.pdbx_strand_id
1 'polypeptide(L)'
;MADCEDTAIKEGRLKEDERLSGPMQESWESGDFWIAYAARNAFAFDLLYWNKIDRRFFGPVGDIEDAWKQRLNLLSDEEKDEMERLVAQKLEEMESRVLAWDPDEYTKSHIDIAKYAAEKANGLEDEVGAKTPEPDHDEVQVTEARIDDTNTQEISEKLAHFQLNQRDRNWRLVLVVPLSEGVRSSSDA
;
A
#
# COMPACT_ATOMS: atom_id res chain seq x y z
N MET A 1 -4.51 2.41 19.78
CA MET A 1 -5.51 3.04 18.89
C MET A 1 -6.14 4.22 19.60
N ALA A 2 -6.70 4.01 20.81
CA ALA A 2 -7.21 5.08 21.66
C ALA A 2 -6.21 6.25 21.85
N ASP A 3 -4.93 5.96 22.13
CA ASP A 3 -3.90 7.01 22.27
C ASP A 3 -3.69 7.83 20.98
N CYS A 4 -3.83 7.21 19.81
CA CYS A 4 -3.72 7.89 18.53
C CYS A 4 -4.94 8.80 18.28
N GLU A 5 -6.15 8.33 18.60
CA GLU A 5 -7.37 9.14 18.52
C GLU A 5 -7.30 10.31 19.50
N ASP A 6 -6.86 10.06 20.74
CA ASP A 6 -6.66 11.09 21.77
C ASP A 6 -5.67 12.17 21.30
N THR A 7 -4.60 11.75 20.62
CA THR A 7 -3.62 12.68 20.04
C THR A 7 -4.23 13.48 18.90
N ALA A 8 -4.96 12.82 17.98
CA ALA A 8 -5.63 13.49 16.87
C ALA A 8 -6.70 14.49 17.33
N ILE A 9 -7.40 14.19 18.44
CA ILE A 9 -8.39 15.08 19.07
C ILE A 9 -7.71 16.29 19.71
N LYS A 10 -6.59 16.08 20.43
CA LYS A 10 -5.79 17.18 20.98
C LYS A 10 -5.26 18.11 19.88
N GLU A 11 -4.90 17.55 18.73
CA GLU A 11 -4.44 18.30 17.55
C GLU A 11 -5.59 18.92 16.75
N GLY A 12 -6.86 18.66 17.13
CA GLY A 12 -8.04 19.17 16.45
C GLY A 12 -8.28 18.57 15.06
N ARG A 13 -7.60 17.47 14.72
CA ARG A 13 -7.78 16.74 13.45
C ARG A 13 -8.99 15.82 13.46
N LEU A 14 -9.47 15.44 14.65
CA LEU A 14 -10.59 14.54 14.88
C LEU A 14 -11.48 15.12 15.98
N LYS A 15 -12.80 14.99 15.86
CA LYS A 15 -13.73 15.32 16.94
C LYS A 15 -14.05 14.11 17.80
N GLU A 16 -14.53 14.36 19.01
CA GLU A 16 -14.86 13.30 19.97
C GLU A 16 -15.98 12.36 19.47
N ASP A 17 -16.92 12.89 18.68
CA ASP A 17 -18.00 12.12 18.04
C ASP A 17 -17.55 11.34 16.80
N GLU A 18 -16.34 11.61 16.29
CA GLU A 18 -15.75 10.93 15.13
C GLU A 18 -14.83 9.76 15.53
N ARG A 19 -14.74 9.43 16.83
CA ARG A 19 -14.02 8.25 17.32
C ARG A 19 -14.60 6.97 16.71
N LEU A 20 -13.73 5.95 16.60
CA LEU A 20 -14.16 4.62 16.22
C LEU A 20 -15.24 4.11 17.18
N SER A 21 -16.31 3.55 16.62
CA SER A 21 -17.30 2.84 17.42
C SER A 21 -16.65 1.65 18.15
N GLY A 22 -17.20 1.25 19.30
CA GLY A 22 -16.70 0.11 20.07
C GLY A 22 -16.46 -1.15 19.22
N PRO A 23 -17.41 -1.59 18.38
CA PRO A 23 -17.20 -2.74 17.49
C PRO A 23 -16.08 -2.54 16.46
N MET A 24 -15.89 -1.32 15.93
CA MET A 24 -14.78 -1.05 15.01
C MET A 24 -13.44 -1.08 15.74
N GLN A 25 -13.38 -0.55 16.95
CA GLN A 25 -12.18 -0.60 17.78
C GLN A 25 -11.81 -2.06 18.10
N GLU A 26 -12.79 -2.87 18.52
CA GLU A 26 -12.58 -4.30 18.79
C GLU A 26 -12.08 -5.04 17.53
N SER A 27 -12.68 -4.77 16.36
CA SER A 27 -12.25 -5.35 15.08
C SER A 27 -10.83 -4.93 14.67
N TRP A 28 -10.44 -3.71 15.01
CA TRP A 28 -9.09 -3.19 14.77
C TRP A 28 -8.05 -3.87 15.66
N GLU A 29 -8.38 -4.04 16.94
CA GLU A 29 -7.52 -4.66 17.96
C GLU A 29 -7.42 -6.19 17.76
N SER A 30 -8.52 -6.86 17.42
CA SER A 30 -8.53 -8.29 17.05
C SER A 30 -7.80 -8.56 15.74
N GLY A 31 -7.74 -7.56 14.87
CA GLY A 31 -7.14 -7.59 13.54
C GLY A 31 -8.05 -8.12 12.44
N ASP A 32 -9.34 -8.31 12.68
CA ASP A 32 -10.33 -8.66 11.64
C ASP A 32 -10.43 -7.57 10.58
N PHE A 33 -10.30 -6.31 11.01
CA PHE A 33 -10.23 -5.16 10.11
C PHE A 33 -9.09 -5.31 9.09
N TRP A 34 -7.90 -5.74 9.54
CA TRP A 34 -6.72 -5.86 8.66
C TRP A 34 -6.88 -6.95 7.61
N ILE A 35 -7.52 -8.08 7.97
CA ILE A 35 -7.85 -9.14 7.02
C ILE A 35 -8.79 -8.61 5.94
N ALA A 36 -9.86 -7.94 6.36
CA ALA A 36 -10.85 -7.35 5.47
C ALA A 36 -10.25 -6.24 4.57
N TYR A 37 -9.29 -5.48 5.09
CA TYR A 37 -8.60 -4.43 4.34
C TYR A 37 -7.61 -5.01 3.32
N ALA A 38 -6.76 -5.95 3.74
CA ALA A 38 -5.75 -6.58 2.88
C ALA A 38 -6.40 -7.33 1.70
N ALA A 39 -7.53 -8.00 1.92
CA ALA A 39 -8.28 -8.67 0.86
C ALA A 39 -8.82 -7.71 -0.22
N ARG A 40 -9.06 -6.43 0.13
CA ARG A 40 -9.59 -5.42 -0.80
C ARG A 40 -8.49 -4.55 -1.44
N ASN A 41 -7.32 -4.50 -0.82
CA ASN A 41 -6.24 -3.59 -1.21
C ASN A 41 -4.97 -4.38 -1.49
N ALA A 42 -4.88 -4.92 -2.70
CA ALA A 42 -3.75 -5.76 -3.11
C ALA A 42 -2.37 -5.09 -2.93
N PHE A 43 -2.29 -3.77 -3.11
CA PHE A 43 -1.03 -3.02 -2.94
C PHE A 43 -0.53 -2.96 -1.49
N ALA A 44 -1.43 -3.08 -0.52
CA ALA A 44 -1.11 -3.04 0.90
C ALA A 44 -0.98 -4.45 1.49
N PHE A 45 -1.26 -5.49 0.70
CA PHE A 45 -1.39 -6.86 1.18
C PHE A 45 -0.10 -7.33 1.85
N ASP A 46 1.04 -7.23 1.18
CA ASP A 46 2.31 -7.74 1.72
C ASP A 46 2.68 -7.08 3.04
N LEU A 47 2.58 -5.75 3.10
CA LEU A 47 2.88 -4.98 4.30
C LEU A 47 1.96 -5.37 5.46
N LEU A 48 0.65 -5.45 5.21
CA LEU A 48 -0.34 -5.77 6.25
C LEU A 48 -0.28 -7.23 6.66
N TYR A 49 0.02 -8.13 5.72
CA TYR A 49 0.19 -9.54 6.00
C TYR A 49 1.26 -9.71 7.06
N TRP A 50 2.48 -9.23 6.80
CA TRP A 50 3.59 -9.42 7.74
C TRP A 50 3.43 -8.66 9.06
N ASN A 51 2.89 -7.43 9.03
CA ASN A 51 2.81 -6.59 10.22
C ASN A 51 1.63 -6.92 11.15
N LYS A 52 0.50 -7.37 10.59
CA LYS A 52 -0.76 -7.51 11.33
C LYS A 52 -1.33 -8.91 11.29
N ILE A 53 -1.37 -9.54 10.11
CA ILE A 53 -2.07 -10.80 9.92
C ILE A 53 -1.21 -11.98 10.36
N ASP A 54 0.02 -12.09 9.88
CA ASP A 54 0.96 -13.19 10.19
C ASP A 54 1.17 -13.34 11.69
N ARG A 55 1.43 -12.22 12.39
CA ARG A 55 1.63 -12.19 13.84
C ARG A 55 0.42 -12.69 14.63
N ARG A 56 -0.79 -12.55 14.11
CA ARG A 56 -2.02 -13.05 14.74
C ARG A 56 -2.12 -14.56 14.69
N PHE A 57 -1.72 -15.17 13.58
CA PHE A 57 -1.87 -16.62 13.36
C PHE A 57 -0.65 -17.43 13.80
N PHE A 58 0.55 -16.88 13.63
CA PHE A 58 1.81 -17.58 13.87
C PHE A 58 2.61 -17.01 15.04
N GLY A 59 2.11 -15.95 15.68
CA GLY A 59 2.74 -15.30 16.82
C GLY A 59 3.82 -14.28 16.43
N PRO A 60 4.44 -13.62 17.43
CA PRO A 60 5.48 -12.63 17.19
C PRO A 60 6.67 -13.24 16.45
N VAL A 61 7.18 -12.52 15.46
CA VAL A 61 8.40 -12.88 14.74
C VAL A 61 9.52 -11.95 15.17
N GLY A 62 10.75 -12.46 15.27
CA GLY A 62 11.91 -11.66 15.64
C GLY A 62 12.24 -10.61 14.59
N ASP A 63 12.50 -11.05 13.35
CA ASP A 63 12.72 -10.17 12.20
C ASP A 63 11.66 -10.47 11.14
N ILE A 64 10.95 -9.43 10.68
CA ILE A 64 9.95 -9.54 9.62
C ILE A 64 10.59 -10.01 8.31
N GLU A 65 11.81 -9.55 8.01
CA GLU A 65 12.51 -9.87 6.76
C GLU A 65 12.90 -11.34 6.65
N ASP A 66 13.07 -12.01 7.79
CA ASP A 66 13.38 -13.44 7.87
C ASP A 66 12.14 -14.30 8.19
N ALA A 67 10.98 -13.68 8.46
CA ALA A 67 9.75 -14.37 8.85
C ALA A 67 9.32 -15.41 7.81
N TRP A 68 9.42 -15.06 6.52
CA TRP A 68 9.03 -15.95 5.42
C TRP A 68 9.83 -17.25 5.40
N LYS A 69 11.11 -17.24 5.81
CA LYS A 69 11.93 -18.47 5.88
C LYS A 69 11.39 -19.45 6.91
N GLN A 70 10.84 -18.95 8.01
CA GLN A 70 10.18 -19.80 9.01
C GLN A 70 8.85 -20.34 8.47
N ARG A 71 8.10 -19.53 7.71
CA ARG A 71 6.84 -19.94 7.08
C ARG A 71 7.04 -20.99 5.99
N LEU A 72 8.18 -20.98 5.29
CA LEU A 72 8.51 -22.04 4.33
C LEU A 72 8.54 -23.44 4.94
N ASN A 73 8.88 -23.56 6.23
CA ASN A 73 8.87 -24.84 6.92
C ASN A 73 7.45 -25.39 7.19
N LEU A 74 6.41 -24.57 6.98
CA LEU A 74 5.02 -25.00 7.12
C LEU A 74 4.48 -25.68 5.87
N LEU A 75 5.13 -25.49 4.71
CA LEU A 75 4.72 -26.13 3.47
C LEU A 75 5.18 -27.58 3.41
N SER A 76 4.34 -28.44 2.83
CA SER A 76 4.72 -29.81 2.48
C SER A 76 5.79 -29.83 1.40
N ASP A 77 6.44 -30.98 1.22
CA ASP A 77 7.46 -31.12 0.17
C ASP A 77 6.83 -30.97 -1.22
N GLU A 78 5.60 -31.46 -1.42
CA GLU A 78 4.88 -31.24 -2.69
C GLU A 78 4.56 -29.77 -2.94
N GLU A 79 4.18 -29.02 -1.90
CA GLU A 79 3.89 -27.59 -2.03
C GLU A 79 5.16 -26.76 -2.32
N LYS A 80 6.30 -27.17 -1.76
CA LYS A 80 7.61 -26.57 -2.07
C LYS A 80 8.02 -26.86 -3.51
N ASP A 81 7.87 -28.10 -3.97
CA ASP A 81 8.18 -28.47 -5.35
C ASP A 81 7.33 -27.67 -6.36
N GLU A 82 6.05 -27.46 -6.06
CA GLU A 82 5.17 -26.63 -6.87
C GLU A 82 5.59 -25.16 -6.85
N MET A 83 5.97 -24.62 -5.69
CA MET A 83 6.48 -23.26 -5.56
C MET A 83 7.73 -23.05 -6.43
N GLU A 84 8.71 -23.97 -6.34
CA GLU A 84 9.93 -23.92 -7.15
C GLU A 84 9.63 -23.98 -8.65
N ARG A 85 8.66 -24.80 -9.06
CA ARG A 85 8.19 -24.84 -10.46
C ARG A 85 7.62 -23.48 -10.91
N LEU A 86 6.79 -22.85 -10.07
CA LEU A 86 6.22 -21.53 -10.37
C LEU A 86 7.31 -20.45 -10.45
N VAL A 87 8.30 -20.49 -9.57
CA VAL A 87 9.45 -19.56 -9.60
C VAL A 87 10.23 -19.73 -10.90
N ALA A 88 10.56 -20.96 -11.29
CA ALA A 88 11.25 -21.23 -12.55
C ALA A 88 10.47 -20.72 -13.77
N GLN A 89 9.17 -21.00 -13.82
CA GLN A 89 8.29 -20.48 -14.86
C GLN A 89 8.27 -18.94 -14.88
N LYS A 90 8.18 -18.28 -13.72
CA LYS A 90 8.16 -16.82 -13.64
C LYS A 90 9.48 -16.19 -14.07
N LEU A 91 10.60 -16.84 -13.80
CA LEU A 91 11.92 -16.39 -14.28
C LEU A 91 12.03 -16.49 -15.81
N GLU A 92 11.58 -17.59 -16.41
CA GLU A 92 11.54 -17.75 -17.88
C GLU A 92 10.57 -16.75 -18.53
N GLU A 93 9.38 -16.56 -17.95
CA GLU A 93 8.44 -15.53 -18.38
C GLU A 93 9.06 -14.13 -18.29
N MET A 94 9.84 -13.85 -17.24
CA MET A 94 10.48 -12.54 -17.06
C MET A 94 11.52 -12.25 -18.15
N GLU A 95 12.23 -13.25 -18.67
CA GLU A 95 13.20 -13.07 -19.76
C GLU A 95 12.54 -12.63 -21.08
N SER A 96 11.32 -13.10 -21.33
CA SER A 96 10.59 -12.84 -22.58
C SER A 96 9.51 -11.77 -22.47
N ARG A 97 9.07 -11.44 -21.25
CA ARG A 97 7.98 -10.48 -21.01
C ARG A 97 8.43 -9.06 -21.30
N VAL A 98 7.72 -8.43 -22.24
CA VAL A 98 7.82 -6.99 -22.46
C VAL A 98 7.23 -6.27 -21.24
N LEU A 99 8.08 -5.62 -20.46
CA LEU A 99 7.67 -4.72 -19.38
C LEU A 99 7.15 -3.42 -20.00
N ALA A 100 5.88 -3.43 -20.44
CA ALA A 100 5.20 -2.22 -20.89
C ALA A 100 4.67 -1.46 -19.68
N TRP A 101 5.46 -0.51 -19.18
CA TRP A 101 4.99 0.49 -18.24
C TRP A 101 4.31 1.62 -19.04
N ASP A 102 3.07 1.97 -18.70
CA ASP A 102 2.38 3.13 -19.30
C ASP A 102 2.75 4.38 -18.48
N PRO A 103 3.54 5.31 -19.04
CA PRO A 103 3.99 6.47 -18.30
C PRO A 103 2.82 7.39 -17.93
N ASP A 104 2.81 7.86 -16.69
CA ASP A 104 1.94 8.96 -16.31
C ASP A 104 2.35 10.27 -17.00
N GLU A 105 1.49 11.29 -16.90
CA GLU A 105 1.70 12.58 -17.57
C GLU A 105 2.98 13.28 -17.12
N TYR A 106 3.33 13.13 -15.84
CA TYR A 106 4.58 13.62 -15.26
C TYR A 106 5.79 12.96 -15.92
N THR A 107 5.79 11.64 -16.08
CA THR A 107 6.93 10.93 -16.65
C THR A 107 7.05 11.16 -18.15
N LYS A 108 5.92 11.32 -18.85
CA LYS A 108 5.89 11.76 -20.26
C LYS A 108 6.59 13.11 -20.43
N SER A 109 6.27 14.10 -19.59
CA SER A 109 6.89 15.43 -19.68
C SER A 109 8.41 15.40 -19.49
N HIS A 110 8.90 14.60 -18.53
CA HIS A 110 10.34 14.44 -18.29
C HIS A 110 11.05 13.70 -19.42
N ILE A 111 10.42 12.69 -20.01
CA ILE A 111 10.93 12.00 -21.20
C ILE A 111 11.07 12.98 -22.37
N ASP A 112 10.09 13.85 -22.59
CA ASP A 112 10.12 14.83 -23.68
C ASP A 112 11.18 15.91 -23.46
N ILE A 113 11.38 16.37 -22.22
CA ILE A 113 12.48 17.26 -21.85
C ILE A 113 13.84 16.60 -22.13
N ALA A 114 14.01 15.34 -21.73
CA ALA A 114 15.25 14.61 -21.97
C ALA A 114 15.53 14.38 -23.46
N LYS A 115 14.50 14.09 -24.26
CA LYS A 115 14.62 13.97 -25.73
C LYS A 115 15.04 15.30 -26.36
N TYR A 116 14.38 16.40 -25.98
CA TYR A 116 14.72 17.75 -26.47
C TYR A 116 16.17 18.12 -26.13
N ALA A 117 16.63 17.82 -24.91
CA ALA A 117 18.00 18.05 -24.49
C ALA A 117 19.02 17.19 -25.27
N ALA A 118 18.71 15.93 -25.55
CA ALA A 118 19.56 15.03 -26.32
C ALA A 118 19.65 15.42 -27.81
N GLU A 119 18.54 15.85 -28.41
CA GLU A 119 18.48 16.37 -29.78
C GLU A 119 19.30 17.66 -29.92
N LYS A 120 19.20 18.56 -28.93
CA LYS A 120 19.99 19.78 -28.86
C LYS A 120 21.49 19.51 -28.65
N ALA A 121 21.85 18.44 -27.94
CA ALA A 121 23.25 18.04 -27.75
C ALA A 121 23.86 17.38 -29.01
N ASN A 122 23.04 16.72 -29.84
CA ASN A 122 23.48 16.05 -31.07
C ASN A 122 23.45 16.94 -32.33
N GLY A 123 22.82 18.12 -32.28
CA GLY A 123 22.88 19.14 -33.34
C GLY A 123 23.70 20.34 -32.91
N LEU A 124 24.88 20.56 -33.51
CA LEU A 124 25.69 21.76 -33.23
C LEU A 124 25.00 23.03 -33.74
N GLU A 125 24.92 24.01 -32.82
CA GLU A 125 24.94 25.47 -32.99
C GLU A 125 23.97 26.10 -34.02
N ASP A 126 22.87 26.67 -33.53
CA ASP A 126 22.56 28.08 -33.82
C ASP A 126 21.59 28.64 -32.76
N GLU A 127 21.90 29.86 -32.29
CA GLU A 127 21.12 30.61 -31.31
C GLU A 127 19.73 30.96 -31.84
N VAL A 128 18.69 30.78 -31.01
CA VAL A 128 17.74 31.82 -30.54
C VAL A 128 16.78 31.16 -29.55
N GLY A 129 16.52 31.85 -28.43
CA GLY A 129 15.91 31.33 -27.23
C GLY A 129 14.56 30.61 -27.42
N ALA A 130 14.54 29.33 -27.10
CA ALA A 130 13.34 28.58 -26.75
C ALA A 130 13.42 28.25 -25.26
N LYS A 131 12.44 28.77 -24.50
CA LYS A 131 12.30 28.57 -23.06
C LYS A 131 12.16 27.07 -22.78
N THR A 132 13.11 26.50 -22.05
CA THR A 132 13.05 25.12 -21.53
C THR A 132 11.73 24.97 -20.75
N PRO A 133 10.89 23.96 -21.03
CA PRO A 133 9.77 23.64 -20.16
C PRO A 133 10.35 23.09 -18.86
N GLU A 134 10.42 23.91 -17.82
CA GLU A 134 10.70 23.44 -16.47
C GLU A 134 9.39 22.88 -15.89
N PRO A 135 9.34 21.62 -15.46
CA PRO A 135 8.18 21.07 -14.77
C PRO A 135 8.08 21.70 -13.37
N ASP A 136 6.85 21.91 -12.88
CA ASP A 136 6.60 22.33 -11.50
C ASP A 136 7.23 21.31 -10.55
N HIS A 137 8.24 21.77 -9.80
CA HIS A 137 9.02 20.95 -8.88
C HIS A 137 8.30 20.78 -7.55
N ASP A 138 7.50 19.72 -7.41
CA ASP A 138 7.25 19.10 -6.12
C ASP A 138 8.26 17.95 -5.95
N GLU A 139 9.38 18.21 -5.26
CA GLU A 139 10.37 17.19 -4.92
C GLU A 139 9.74 16.14 -3.98
N VAL A 140 9.27 15.02 -4.54
CA VAL A 140 8.93 13.84 -3.72
C VAL A 140 10.22 13.09 -3.40
N GLN A 141 10.72 13.30 -2.18
CA GLN A 141 11.84 12.52 -1.66
C GLN A 141 11.39 11.07 -1.42
N VAL A 142 11.80 10.15 -2.30
CA VAL A 142 11.65 8.71 -2.08
C VAL A 142 12.70 8.29 -1.05
N THR A 143 12.31 8.29 0.22
CA THR A 143 13.11 7.69 1.29
C THR A 143 12.86 6.19 1.32
N GLU A 144 13.87 5.39 0.93
CA GLU A 144 13.90 3.95 1.18
C GLU A 144 14.14 3.72 2.68
N ALA A 145 13.08 3.83 3.47
CA ALA A 145 13.15 3.71 4.92
C ALA A 145 12.98 2.25 5.34
N ARG A 146 14.06 1.67 5.87
CA ARG A 146 14.08 0.42 6.64
C ARG A 146 12.95 0.41 7.66
N ILE A 147 12.03 -0.54 7.56
CA ILE A 147 10.88 -0.67 8.47
C ILE A 147 11.29 -1.59 9.61
N ASP A 148 12.06 -1.06 10.55
CA ASP A 148 12.22 -1.70 11.85
C ASP A 148 10.89 -1.55 12.63
N ASP A 149 10.59 -2.49 13.52
CA ASP A 149 9.31 -2.66 14.24
C ASP A 149 8.64 -1.37 14.73
N THR A 150 7.76 -0.74 13.95
CA THR A 150 7.08 0.48 14.43
C THR A 150 5.62 0.65 14.03
N ASN A 151 4.91 1.10 15.08
CA ASN A 151 3.68 1.88 15.15
C ASN A 151 2.72 1.86 13.94
N THR A 152 1.48 1.46 14.19
CA THR A 152 0.34 1.52 13.25
C THR A 152 0.18 2.90 12.59
N GLN A 153 0.56 3.98 13.28
CA GLN A 153 0.55 5.33 12.72
C GLN A 153 1.57 5.51 11.59
N GLU A 154 2.77 4.93 11.72
CA GLU A 154 3.80 4.95 10.68
C GLU A 154 3.39 4.10 9.47
N ILE A 155 2.73 2.96 9.71
CA ILE A 155 2.11 2.14 8.64
C ILE A 155 1.03 2.96 7.92
N SER A 156 0.21 3.72 8.66
CA SER A 156 -0.84 4.55 8.06
C SER A 156 -0.28 5.74 7.29
N GLU A 157 0.81 6.36 7.78
CA GLU A 157 1.51 7.47 7.12
C GLU A 157 2.22 6.98 5.86
N LYS A 158 2.89 5.82 5.91
CA LYS A 158 3.51 5.18 4.74
C LYS A 158 2.46 4.76 3.70
N LEU A 159 1.33 4.20 4.13
CA LEU A 159 0.19 3.89 3.25
C LEU A 159 -0.41 5.16 2.66
N ALA A 160 -0.54 6.25 3.43
CA ALA A 160 -1.06 7.52 2.94
C ALA A 160 -0.10 8.19 1.94
N HIS A 161 1.21 8.13 2.18
CA HIS A 161 2.24 8.63 1.29
C HIS A 161 2.28 7.83 -0.02
N PHE A 162 2.19 6.50 0.07
CA PHE A 162 2.06 5.63 -1.09
C PHE A 162 0.76 5.89 -1.87
N GLN A 163 -0.36 6.13 -1.19
CA GLN A 163 -1.62 6.50 -1.83
C GLN A 163 -1.59 7.89 -2.46
N LEU A 164 -0.88 8.86 -1.87
CA LEU A 164 -0.73 10.20 -2.46
C LEU A 164 0.07 10.16 -3.76
N ASN A 165 1.15 9.36 -3.81
CA ASN A 165 1.94 9.17 -5.02
C ASN A 165 1.22 8.37 -6.13
N GLN A 166 0.06 7.79 -5.83
CA GLN A 166 -0.78 7.02 -6.75
C GLN A 166 -2.11 7.72 -7.08
N ARG A 167 -2.36 8.92 -6.50
CA ARG A 167 -3.64 9.63 -6.59
C ARG A 167 -3.68 10.60 -7.77
N ASP A 168 -3.85 10.01 -8.96
CA ASP A 168 -4.55 10.66 -10.06
C ASP A 168 -5.72 9.82 -10.60
N ARG A 169 -6.30 8.98 -9.73
CA ARG A 169 -7.54 8.26 -10.04
C ARG A 169 -8.54 8.36 -8.89
N ASN A 170 -9.47 9.30 -9.07
CA ASN A 170 -10.82 9.39 -8.52
C ASN A 170 -11.36 8.10 -7.87
N TRP A 171 -11.48 8.06 -6.54
CA TRP A 171 -12.38 7.12 -5.86
C TRP A 171 -12.98 7.70 -4.57
N ARG A 172 -14.22 8.21 -4.69
CA ARG A 172 -15.20 8.23 -3.60
C ARG A 172 -15.95 6.91 -3.63
N LEU A 173 -15.77 6.06 -2.63
CA LEU A 173 -16.65 4.92 -2.30
C LEU A 173 -16.55 4.73 -0.77
N VAL A 174 -17.37 5.40 0.03
CA VAL A 174 -18.73 4.99 0.46
C VAL A 174 -18.80 3.51 0.86
N LEU A 175 -18.56 3.23 2.14
CA LEU A 175 -19.03 2.00 2.77
C LEU A 175 -20.42 2.28 3.35
N VAL A 176 -21.45 1.78 2.67
CA VAL A 176 -22.73 1.42 3.28
C VAL A 176 -22.80 -0.10 3.22
N VAL A 177 -22.75 -0.76 4.38
CA VAL A 177 -23.19 -2.15 4.54
C VAL A 177 -24.40 -2.11 5.49
N PRO A 178 -25.55 -2.68 5.13
CA PRO A 178 -26.78 -2.54 5.89
C PRO A 178 -26.77 -3.37 7.17
N LEU A 179 -27.18 -2.73 8.27
CA LEU A 179 -27.70 -3.38 9.47
C LEU A 179 -28.90 -4.25 9.09
N SER A 180 -28.80 -5.57 9.25
CA SER A 180 -29.96 -6.44 9.28
C SER A 180 -30.58 -6.40 10.68
N GLU A 181 -31.56 -5.53 10.88
CA GLU A 181 -32.47 -5.59 12.02
C GLU A 181 -33.52 -6.69 11.82
N GLY A 182 -33.80 -7.42 12.90
CA GLY A 182 -35.18 -7.77 13.25
C GLY A 182 -35.73 -9.11 12.76
N VAL A 183 -35.57 -10.15 13.59
CA VAL A 183 -36.66 -11.11 13.82
C VAL A 183 -36.98 -11.12 15.30
N ARG A 184 -38.03 -10.38 15.65
CA ARG A 184 -38.80 -10.61 16.88
C ARG A 184 -39.44 -11.98 16.78
N SER A 185 -39.33 -12.81 17.80
CA SER A 185 -40.36 -13.80 18.10
C SER A 185 -40.68 -13.72 19.59
N SER A 186 -41.93 -13.34 19.84
CA SER A 186 -42.54 -13.15 21.14
C SER A 186 -42.88 -14.50 21.77
N SER A 187 -42.73 -14.57 23.08
CA SER A 187 -43.45 -15.48 23.96
C SER A 187 -44.97 -15.31 23.81
N ASP A 188 -45.70 -16.42 23.84
CA ASP A 188 -46.99 -16.66 24.53
C ASP A 188 -47.97 -17.54 23.72
N ALA A 189 -48.02 -18.82 24.08
CA ALA A 189 -49.22 -19.62 24.31
C ALA A 189 -48.84 -20.92 25.04
#